data_AF-A0A7J2LFK5-F1
#
_entry.id   AF-A0A7J2LFK5-F1
#
_cell.length_a   1.000
_cell.length_b   1.000
_cell.length_c   1.000
_cell.angle_alpha   90.00
_cell.angle_beta   90.00
_cell.angle_gamma   90.00
#
_symmetry.space_group_name_H-M   'P 1'
#
loop_
_entity.id
_entity.type
_entity.pdbx_description
1 polymer ?
#
loop_
_entity_poly.entity_id
_entity_poly.type
_entity_poly.pdbx_seq_one_letter_code
_entity_poly.pdbx_strand_id
1 'polypeptide(L)' 'MERVAIVGVGYTSFSSMTPDVSFQEMIFEAAVKAYEDAGIDPVRDVGSFVSCAEDYLEGYSIFDEFV' A
#
# COMPACT_ATOMS: atom_id res chain seq x y z
N MET A 1 -25.82 6.57 -8.77
CA MET A 1 -24.39 6.23 -8.93
C MET A 1 -23.65 6.99 -7.86
N GLU A 2 -22.88 6.30 -7.03
CA GLU A 2 -22.05 6.92 -5.99
C GLU A 2 -20.91 7.71 -6.65
N ARG A 3 -20.54 8.87 -6.08
CA ARG A 3 -19.39 9.66 -6.55
C ARG A 3 -18.18 9.28 -5.70
N VAL A 4 -17.08 8.92 -6.37
CA VAL A 4 -15.85 8.46 -5.72
C VAL A 4 -14.73 9.46 -6.04
N ALA A 5 -13.84 9.68 -5.07
CA ALA A 5 -12.67 10.54 -5.20
C ALA A 5 -11.45 9.92 -4.50
N ILE A 6 -10.26 10.32 -4.94
CA ILE A 6 -9.00 10.04 -4.23
C ILE A 6 -8.78 11.21 -3.26
N VAL A 7 -8.66 10.91 -1.98
CA VAL A 7 -8.52 11.91 -0.91
C VAL A 7 -7.13 11.98 -0.30
N GLY A 8 -6.26 11.00 -0.59
CA GLY A 8 -4.87 11.03 -0.19
C GLY A 8 -4.03 10.05 -1.00
N VAL A 9 -2.75 10.35 -1.17
CA VAL A 9 -1.78 9.52 -1.92
C VAL A 9 -0.49 9.38 -1.12
N GLY A 10 0.08 8.18 -1.11
CA GLY A 10 1.36 7.91 -0.46
C GLY A 10 2.21 6.95 -1.29
N TYR A 11 3.52 7.13 -1.21
CA TYR A 11 4.52 6.36 -1.94
C TYR A 11 5.83 6.31 -1.14
N THR A 12 6.60 5.23 -1.37
CA THR A 12 7.97 5.09 -0.86
C THR A 12 8.96 5.82 -1.76
N SER A 13 10.22 5.91 -1.32
CA SER A 13 11.27 6.51 -2.14
C SER A 13 11.49 5.73 -3.44
N PHE A 14 11.71 6.44 -4.54
CA PHE A 14 12.01 5.83 -5.82
C PHE A 14 13.47 5.40 -5.87
N SER A 15 13.70 4.09 -5.74
CA SER A 15 15.02 3.46 -5.87
C SER A 15 14.93 2.30 -6.86
N SER A 16 16.03 2.02 -7.57
CA SER A 16 16.13 0.86 -8.44
C SER A 16 16.18 -0.46 -7.66
N MET A 17 16.59 -0.42 -6.40
CA MET A 17 16.63 -1.56 -5.49
C MET A 17 16.37 -1.13 -4.05
N THR A 18 15.77 -2.02 -3.27
CA THR A 18 15.45 -1.82 -1.85
C THR A 18 15.88 -3.05 -1.04
N PRO A 19 17.19 -3.36 -0.96
CA PRO A 19 17.66 -4.57 -0.26
C PRO A 19 17.51 -4.47 1.26
N ASP A 20 17.43 -3.25 1.80
CA ASP A 20 17.43 -2.97 3.24
C ASP A 20 16.01 -2.90 3.86
N VAL A 21 14.96 -3.01 3.03
CA VAL A 21 13.56 -2.93 3.50
C VAL A 21 12.72 -4.01 2.85
N SER A 22 11.84 -4.60 3.65
CA SER A 22 10.84 -5.57 3.19
C SER A 22 9.71 -4.88 2.42
N PHE A 23 9.01 -5.66 1.60
CA PHE A 23 7.81 -5.17 0.92
C PHE A 23 6.72 -4.69 1.90
N GLN A 24 6.61 -5.33 3.07
CA GLN A 24 5.64 -4.94 4.10
C GLN A 24 5.98 -3.58 4.72
N GLU A 25 7.26 -3.29 4.98
CA GLU A 25 7.71 -1.99 5.45
C GLU A 25 7.44 -0.90 4.41
N MET A 26 7.63 -1.21 3.13
CA MET A 26 7.29 -0.30 2.04
C MET A 26 5.79 -0.01 1.94
N ILE A 27 4.94 -1.04 2.06
CA ILE A 27 3.49 -0.85 2.13
C ILE A 27 3.12 0.04 3.32
N PHE A 28 3.70 -0.23 4.50
CA PHE A 28 3.42 0.53 5.70
C PHE A 28 3.78 2.02 5.52
N GLU A 29 4.97 2.32 5.01
CA GLU A 29 5.40 3.69 4.72
C GLU A 29 4.45 4.40 3.75
N ALA A 30 4.10 3.75 2.63
CA ALA A 30 3.21 4.32 1.63
C ALA A 30 1.79 4.54 2.17
N ALA A 31 1.25 3.57 2.93
CA ALA A 31 -0.08 3.66 3.51
C ALA A 31 -0.18 4.77 4.55
N VAL A 32 0.80 4.88 5.46
CA VAL A 32 0.84 5.94 6.49
C VAL A 32 0.84 7.32 5.83
N LYS A 33 1.67 7.54 4.82
CA LYS A 33 1.70 8.81 4.06
C LYS A 33 0.35 9.12 3.40
N ALA A 34 -0.34 8.11 2.85
CA ALA A 34 -1.66 8.30 2.25
C ALA A 34 -2.72 8.68 3.28
N TYR A 35 -2.68 8.09 4.49
CA TYR A 35 -3.60 8.45 5.58
C TYR A 35 -3.31 9.86 6.11
N GLU A 36 -2.05 10.25 6.22
CA GLU A 36 -1.64 11.59 6.61
C GLU A 36 -2.09 12.65 5.58
N ASP A 37 -1.89 12.39 4.29
CA ASP A 37 -2.34 13.26 3.19
C ASP A 37 -3.88 13.40 3.17
N ALA A 38 -4.59 12.31 3.47
CA ALA A 38 -6.05 12.31 3.60
C ALA A 38 -6.57 12.93 4.92
N GLY A 39 -5.72 13.05 5.95
CA GLY A 39 -6.09 13.53 7.28
C GLY A 39 -7.06 12.61 8.04
N ILE A 40 -6.94 11.29 7.88
CA ILE A 40 -7.86 10.29 8.48
C ILE A 40 -7.17 9.40 9.52
N ASP A 41 -7.96 8.79 10.41
CA ASP A 41 -7.51 7.72 11.31
C ASP A 41 -7.81 6.36 10.66
N PRO A 42 -6.78 5.56 10.31
CA PRO A 42 -6.99 4.31 9.58
C PRO A 42 -7.72 3.24 10.40
N VAL A 43 -7.69 3.29 11.74
CA VAL A 43 -8.39 2.31 12.59
C VAL A 43 -9.88 2.63 12.67
N ARG A 44 -10.23 3.92 12.58
CA ARG A 44 -11.62 4.39 12.74
C ARG A 44 -12.35 4.59 11.42
N ASP A 45 -11.62 5.05 10.39
CA ASP A 45 -12.22 5.59 9.17
C ASP A 45 -12.09 4.64 7.95
N VAL A 46 -11.23 3.62 8.01
CA VAL A 46 -11.02 2.66 6.91
C VAL A 46 -11.77 1.35 7.18
N GLY A 47 -12.73 1.03 6.30
CA GLY A 47 -13.54 -0.19 6.44
C GLY A 47 -13.04 -1.40 5.64
N SER A 48 -12.17 -1.19 4.66
CA SER A 48 -11.66 -2.27 3.81
C SER A 48 -10.38 -1.85 3.08
N PHE A 49 -9.64 -2.84 2.60
CA PHE A 49 -8.42 -2.66 1.81
C PHE A 49 -8.53 -3.43 0.50
N VAL A 50 -7.93 -2.88 -0.56
CA VAL A 50 -7.77 -3.55 -1.85
C VAL A 50 -6.29 -3.50 -2.20
N SER A 51 -5.72 -4.65 -2.58
CA SER A 51 -4.31 -4.79 -2.92
C SER A 51 -4.16 -5.59 -4.21
N CYS A 52 -3.13 -5.24 -4.98
CA CYS A 52 -2.69 -5.98 -6.17
C CYS A 52 -1.34 -6.68 -5.93
N ALA A 53 -1.03 -7.00 -4.67
CA ALA A 53 0.22 -7.67 -4.31
C ALA A 53 0.28 -9.14 -4.76
N GLU A 54 -0.85 -9.71 -5.15
CA GLU A 54 -0.96 -11.06 -5.70
C GLU A 54 -1.07 -10.96 -7.23
N ASP A 55 -0.15 -11.59 -7.96
CA ASP A 55 -0.35 -11.85 -9.38
C ASP A 55 -1.19 -13.12 -9.54
N TYR A 56 -2.48 -12.92 -9.82
CA TYR A 56 -3.43 -14.01 -10.00
C TYR A 56 -3.14 -14.87 -11.24
N LEU A 57 -2.44 -14.32 -12.25
CA LEU A 57 -2.17 -15.01 -13.50
C LEU A 57 -1.01 -16.00 -13.35
N GLU A 58 0.03 -15.57 -12.64
CA GLU A 58 1.23 -16.37 -12.40
C GLU A 58 1.13 -17.20 -11.12
N GLY A 59 0.19 -16.88 -10.21
CA GLY A 59 0.01 -17.59 -8.94
C GLY A 59 1.10 -17.28 -7.92
N TYR A 60 1.77 -16.13 -8.08
CA TYR A 60 2.83 -15.65 -7.21
C TYR A 60 2.40 -14.39 -6.49
N SER A 61 2.83 -14.27 -5.24
CA SER A 61 2.57 -13.11 -4.41
C SER A 61 3.89 -12.50 -3.99
N ILE A 62 4.05 -11.20 -4.22
CA ILE A 62 5.22 -10.46 -3.72
C ILE A 62 5.28 -10.49 -2.18
N PHE A 63 4.19 -10.88 -1.52
CA PHE A 63 4.13 -11.13 -0.08
C PHE A 63 4.94 -12.35 0.37
N ASP A 64 5.12 -13.36 -0.48
CA ASP A 64 5.68 -14.67 -0.11
C ASP A 64 7.13 -14.87 -0.56
N GLU A 65 7.71 -13.94 -1.32
CA GLU A 65 8.89 -14.24 -2.16
C GLU A 65 10.27 -13.83 -1.60
N PHE A 66 10.37 -13.21 -0.42
CA PHE A 66 11.66 -12.69 0.08
C PHE A 66 11.88 -12.83 1.59
N VAL A 67 11.66 -14.04 2.14
CA VAL A 67 12.08 -14.43 3.50
C VAL A 67 13.54 -14.91 3.55
#